data_AF-A0A3D2JMS8-F1
#
_entry.id   AF-A0A3D2JMS8-F1
#
_cell.length_a   1.000
_cell.length_b   1.000
_cell.length_c   1.000
_cell.angle_alpha   90.00
_cell.angle_beta   90.00
_cell.angle_gamma   90.00
#
_symmetry.space_group_name_H-M   'P 1'
#
loop_
_entity.id
_entity.type
_entity.pdbx_description
1 polymer ?
#
loop_
_entity_poly.entity_id
_entity_poly.type
_entity_poly.pdbx_seq_one_letter_code
_entity_poly.pdbx_strand_id
1 'polypeptide(L)' 'MNLDLAISNFGVQEEAIYSDKIKEKFSGAPTIEDGFMWSNGEPGLGIDINEELAAKYPHNNEGGGHFDNVRRADGTVVRP' A
#
# COMPACT_ATOMS: atom_id res chain seq x y z
N MET A 1 0.86 -1.48 10.31
CA MET A 1 0.20 -1.30 11.62
C MET A 1 1.14 -1.15 12.81
N ASN A 2 2.36 -1.69 12.80
CA ASN A 2 3.23 -1.63 13.99
C ASN A 2 3.48 -0.19 14.51
N LEU A 3 3.67 0.78 13.62
CA LEU A 3 3.84 2.18 14.05
C LEU A 3 2.56 2.74 14.67
N ASP A 4 1.43 2.57 13.99
CA ASP A 4 0.11 3.04 14.41
C ASP A 4 -0.26 2.53 15.81
N LEU A 5 0.05 1.25 16.09
CA LEU A 5 -0.20 0.62 17.39
C LEU A 5 0.77 1.06 18.49
N ALA A 6 1.96 1.56 18.14
CA ALA A 6 3.05 1.81 19.10
C ALA A 6 3.14 3.28 19.55
N ILE A 7 2.48 4.21 18.85
CA ILE A 7 2.58 5.65 19.15
C ILE A 7 1.33 6.15 19.86
N SER A 8 1.52 6.97 20.89
CA SER A 8 0.42 7.53 21.69
C SER A 8 -0.34 8.65 20.98
N ASN A 9 0.24 9.21 19.92
CA ASN A 9 -0.32 10.31 19.13
C ASN A 9 -0.78 9.84 17.73
N PHE A 10 -1.14 8.57 17.59
CA PHE A 10 -1.74 8.05 16.37
C PHE A 10 -3.01 8.84 16.02
N GLY A 11 -3.14 9.24 14.75
CA GLY A 11 -4.29 9.99 14.24
C GLY A 11 -5.30 9.08 13.57
N VAL A 12 -4.98 8.62 12.36
CA VAL A 12 -5.77 7.67 11.57
C VAL A 12 -4.85 6.99 10.56
N GLN A 13 -5.25 5.82 10.08
CA GLN A 13 -4.55 5.08 9.02
C GLN A 13 -5.35 5.21 7.72
N GLU A 14 -4.71 5.71 6.66
CA GLU A 14 -5.29 5.66 5.32
C GLU A 14 -5.40 4.20 4.86
N GLU A 15 -6.56 3.84 4.32
CA GLU A 15 -6.87 2.48 3.94
C GLU A 15 -6.34 2.15 2.55
N ALA A 16 -5.56 1.07 2.45
CA ALA A 16 -5.25 0.43 1.18
C ALA A 16 -6.05 -0.88 1.05
N ILE A 17 -7.03 -0.91 0.15
CA ILE A 17 -7.78 -2.14 -0.17
C ILE A 17 -6.94 -2.99 -1.13
N TYR A 18 -6.35 -4.06 -0.61
CA TYR A 18 -5.58 -4.99 -1.43
C TYR A 18 -6.48 -5.94 -2.21
N SER A 19 -6.26 -6.02 -3.53
CA SER A 19 -6.87 -7.08 -4.36
C SER A 19 -6.39 -8.47 -3.93
N ASP A 20 -7.16 -9.50 -4.24
CA ASP A 20 -6.81 -10.88 -3.91
C ASP A 20 -5.46 -11.29 -4.52
N LYS A 21 -5.14 -10.81 -5.73
CA LYS A 21 -3.84 -11.04 -6.38
C LYS A 21 -2.65 -10.48 -5.58
N ILE A 22 -2.85 -9.40 -4.82
CA ILE A 22 -1.81 -8.83 -3.96
C ILE A 22 -1.73 -9.63 -2.66
N LYS A 23 -2.87 -9.99 -2.07
CA LYS A 23 -2.92 -10.84 -0.85
C LYS A 23 -2.29 -12.21 -1.05
N GLU A 24 -2.41 -12.79 -2.26
CA GLU A 24 -1.76 -14.06 -2.61
C GLU A 24 -0.22 -13.94 -2.69
N LYS A 25 0.30 -12.78 -3.09
CA LYS A 25 1.75 -12.52 -3.18
C LYS A 25 2.33 -12.10 -1.85
N PHE A 26 1.58 -11.32 -1.09
CA PHE A 26 1.97 -10.74 0.19
C PHE A 26 1.02 -11.25 1.27
N SER A 27 1.43 -12.34 1.92
CA SER A 27 0.67 -12.91 3.03
C SER A 27 0.80 -12.05 4.28
N GLY A 28 -0.17 -12.15 5.19
CA GLY A 28 -0.15 -11.41 6.45
C GLY A 28 -0.55 -9.93 6.33
N ALA A 29 -1.08 -9.51 5.18
CA ALA A 29 -1.69 -8.18 5.05
C ALA A 29 -2.75 -7.95 6.15
N PRO A 30 -2.84 -6.74 6.72
CA PRO A 30 -3.83 -6.42 7.74
C PRO A 30 -5.27 -6.68 7.27
N THR A 31 -6.13 -7.14 8.17
CA THR A 31 -7.56 -7.30 7.91
C THR A 31 -8.32 -6.04 8.29
N ILE A 32 -9.49 -5.85 7.70
CA ILE A 32 -10.35 -4.71 8.00
C ILE A 32 -11.70 -5.25 8.47
N GLU A 33 -12.12 -4.82 9.65
CA GLU A 33 -13.38 -5.22 10.27
C GLU A 33 -13.98 -4.01 10.98
N ASP A 34 -15.24 -3.71 10.69
CA ASP A 34 -16.00 -2.58 11.27
C ASP A 34 -15.28 -1.21 11.21
N GLY A 35 -14.53 -0.98 10.12
CA GLY A 35 -13.81 0.27 9.89
C GLY A 35 -12.45 0.38 10.61
N PHE A 36 -12.01 -0.69 11.28
CA PHE A 36 -10.70 -0.77 11.92
C PHE A 36 -9.79 -1.73 11.16
N MET A 37 -8.49 -1.39 11.13
CA MET A 37 -7.45 -2.26 10.59
C MET A 37 -6.85 -3.10 11.73
N TRP A 38 -6.66 -4.39 11.49
CA TRP A 38 -6.15 -5.37 12.45
C TRP A 38 -4.85 -6.03 11.98
N SER A 39 -3.88 -6.12 12.89
CA SER A 39 -2.61 -6.82 12.66
C SER A 39 -2.78 -8.30 12.99
N ASN A 40 -1.98 -9.16 12.36
CA ASN A 40 -2.02 -10.61 12.61
C ASN A 40 -1.25 -11.06 13.87
N GLY A 41 -0.43 -10.19 14.47
CA GLY A 41 0.32 -10.50 15.70
C GLY A 41 1.56 -11.38 15.52
N GLU A 42 1.92 -11.73 14.28
CA GLU A 42 3.14 -12.49 13.99
C GLU A 42 4.41 -11.63 14.23
N PRO A 43 5.56 -12.26 14.54
CA PRO A 43 6.81 -11.54 14.79
C PRO A 43 7.25 -10.64 13.62
N GLY A 44 7.99 -9.57 13.95
CA GLY A 44 8.50 -8.64 12.96
C GLY A 44 7.41 -7.77 12.34
N LEU A 45 7.37 -7.70 11.00
CA LEU A 45 6.30 -6.98 10.28
C LEU A 45 5.02 -7.80 10.13
N GLY A 46 5.08 -9.11 10.39
CA GLY A 46 3.97 -10.03 10.15
C GLY A 46 3.58 -10.15 8.68
N ILE A 47 4.46 -9.80 7.74
CA ILE A 47 4.22 -9.91 6.28
C ILE A 47 5.35 -10.71 5.66
N ASP A 48 4.99 -11.54 4.67
CA ASP A 48 5.95 -12.29 3.85
C ASP A 48 5.61 -12.19 2.36
N ILE A 49 6.53 -12.60 1.48
CA ILE A 49 6.39 -12.56 0.03
C ILE A 49 6.56 -13.94 -0.61
N ASN A 50 5.59 -14.32 -1.46
CA ASN A 50 5.75 -15.44 -2.37
C ASN A 50 6.55 -15.01 -3.60
N GLU A 51 7.87 -15.22 -3.56
CA GLU A 51 8.79 -14.81 -4.63
C GLU A 51 8.50 -15.47 -5.98
N GLU A 52 8.14 -16.76 -6.00
CA GLU A 52 7.83 -17.48 -7.23
C GLU A 52 6.59 -16.91 -7.93
N LEU A 53 5.56 -16.55 -7.16
CA LEU A 53 4.37 -15.90 -7.68
C LEU A 53 4.64 -14.46 -8.10
N ALA A 54 5.42 -13.71 -7.30
CA ALA A 54 5.81 -12.35 -7.60
C ALA A 54 6.63 -12.25 -8.90
N ALA A 55 7.54 -13.20 -9.15
CA ALA A 55 8.40 -13.24 -10.34
C ALA A 55 7.60 -13.33 -11.66
N LYS A 56 6.35 -13.80 -11.62
CA LYS A 56 5.45 -13.82 -12.79
C LYS A 56 4.96 -12.44 -13.21
N TYR A 57 5.19 -11.42 -12.38
CA TYR A 57 4.76 -10.04 -12.60
C TYR A 57 5.98 -9.10 -12.58
N PRO A 58 6.87 -9.19 -13.58
CA PRO A 58 8.01 -8.29 -13.67
C PRO A 58 7.53 -6.84 -13.81
N HIS A 59 8.33 -5.91 -13.29
CA HIS A 59 8.06 -4.48 -13.43
C HIS A 59 7.85 -4.10 -14.91
N ASN A 60 6.73 -3.44 -15.21
CA ASN A 60 6.48 -2.86 -16.52
C ASN A 60 6.85 -1.37 -16.49
N ASN A 61 7.60 -0.92 -17.49
CA ASN A 61 7.91 0.51 -17.65
C ASN A 61 6.74 1.29 -18.29
N GLU A 62 5.61 0.63 -18.54
CA GLU A 62 4.40 1.25 -19.07
C GLU A 62 3.67 1.97 -17.93
N GLY A 63 3.50 3.29 -18.06
CA GLY A 63 2.88 4.13 -17.03
C GLY A 63 3.87 4.94 -16.18
N GLY A 64 4.98 5.39 -16.78
CA GLY A 64 6.02 6.20 -16.12
C GLY A 64 5.48 7.25 -15.15
N GLY A 65 6.21 7.44 -14.03
CA GLY A 65 6.01 8.47 -13.00
C GLY A 65 4.58 9.02 -12.91
N HIS A 66 3.74 8.38 -12.11
CA HIS A 66 2.29 8.54 -11.92
C HIS A 66 1.70 9.98 -11.87
N PHE A 67 2.53 11.02 -11.91
CA PHE A 67 2.12 12.40 -12.09
C PHE A 67 2.94 13.06 -13.20
N ASP A 68 2.27 13.38 -14.33
CA ASP A 68 2.82 14.25 -15.36
C ASP A 68 2.95 15.69 -14.81
N ASN A 69 3.47 16.62 -15.62
CA ASN A 69 3.44 18.04 -15.33
C ASN A 69 1.99 18.54 -15.29
N VAL A 70 1.35 18.45 -14.13
CA VAL A 70 -0.01 18.93 -13.91
C VAL A 70 -0.05 20.42 -14.23
N ARG A 71 -0.96 20.80 -15.12
CA ARG A 71 -1.10 22.17 -15.61
C ARG A 71 -2.49 22.70 -15.31
N ARG A 72 -2.56 23.98 -14.96
CA ARG A 72 -3.80 24.74 -14.94
C ARG A 72 -4.31 25.00 -16.37
N ALA A 73 -5.53 25.51 -16.49
CA ALA A 73 -6.15 25.83 -17.77
C ALA A 73 -5.36 26.87 -18.61
N ASP A 74 -4.55 27.71 -17.97
CA ASP A 74 -3.64 28.67 -18.62
C ASP A 74 -2.31 28.03 -19.08
N GLY A 75 -2.11 26.74 -18.82
CA GLY A 75 -0.90 25.99 -19.12
C GLY A 75 0.20 26.09 -18.06
N THR A 76 0.01 26.84 -16.95
CA THR A 76 1.00 26.96 -15.87
C THR A 76 1.18 25.63 -15.15
N VAL A 77 2.43 25.18 -15.00
CA VAL A 77 2.76 23.97 -14.23
C VAL A 77 2.53 24.25 -12.74
N VAL A 78 1.89 23.31 -12.07
CA VAL A 78 1.62 23.38 -10.63
C VAL A 78 2.14 22.15 -9.91
N ARG A 79 2.23 22.26 -8.58
CA ARG A 79 2.37 21.06 -7.75
C ARG A 79 1.13 20.18 -7.98
N PRO A 80 1.31 18.90 -8.34
CA PRO A 80 0.22 17.94 -8.46
C PRO A 80 -0.57 17.85 -7.15
#